data_AF-A0A7C5JKK6-F1
#
_entry.id   AF-A0A7C5JKK6-F1
#
_cell.length_a   1.000
_cell.length_b   1.000
_cell.length_c   1.000
_cell.angle_alpha   90.00
_cell.angle_beta   90.00
_cell.angle_gamma   90.00
#
_symmetry.space_group_name_H-M   'P 1'
#
loop_
_entity.id
_entity.type
_entity.pdbx_description
1 polymer ?
#
loop_
_entity_poly.entity_id
_entity_poly.type
_entity_poly.pdbx_seq_one_letter_code
_entity_poly.pdbx_strand_id
1 'polypeptide(L)' 'MNYIVLDLEATCWMGKPPKGINEVIEIGAVKIDGYGKVKDYFSKLIKPSINPRLSGFCKKLTG' A
#
# COMPACT_ATOMS: atom_id res chain seq x y z
N MET A 1 17.32 14.14 -13.01
CA MET A 1 17.14 13.11 -11.97
C MET A 1 15.67 12.82 -11.82
N ASN A 2 15.27 11.56 -11.65
CA ASN A 2 13.90 11.18 -11.30
C ASN A 2 13.91 10.58 -9.90
N TYR A 3 12.95 10.94 -9.07
CA TYR A 3 12.72 10.33 -7.77
C TYR A 3 11.37 9.61 -7.80
N ILE A 4 11.31 8.44 -7.16
CA ILE A 4 10.07 7.67 -7.00
C ILE A 4 9.72 7.71 -5.52
N VAL A 5 8.60 8.35 -5.20
CA VAL A 5 8.01 8.33 -3.86
C VAL A 5 7.03 7.16 -3.84
N LEU A 6 7.23 6.23 -2.91
CA LEU A 6 6.39 5.04 -2.75
C LEU A 6 5.55 5.19 -1.48
N ASP A 7 4.29 4.81 -1.59
CA ASP A 7 3.39 4.64 -0.46
C ASP A 7 2.74 3.25 -0.58
N LEU A 8 2.89 2.45 0.47
CA LEU A 8 2.47 1.05 0.47
C LEU A 8 1.41 0.86 1.54
N GLU A 9 0.23 0.44 1.11
CA GLU A 9 -0.78 -0.04 2.02
C GLU A 9 -0.62 -1.54 2.25
N ALA A 10 -0.91 -1.99 3.47
CA ALA A 10 -0.76 -3.38 3.86
C ALA A 10 -1.99 -3.91 4.60
N THR A 11 -2.21 -5.24 4.54
CA THR A 11 -3.20 -5.92 5.37
C THR A 11 -2.96 -5.57 6.84
N CYS A 12 -4.01 -5.32 7.62
CA CYS A 12 -3.90 -4.80 8.98
C CYS A 12 -5.06 -5.26 9.86
N TRP A 13 -4.87 -5.25 11.19
CA TRP A 13 -5.84 -5.72 12.17
C TRP A 13 -5.81 -4.82 13.41
N MET A 14 -6.92 -4.79 14.14
CA MET A 14 -6.93 -4.26 15.50
C MET A 14 -6.20 -5.27 16.40
N GLY A 15 -4.88 -5.10 16.54
CA GLY A 15 -3.99 -6.06 17.17
C GLY A 15 -3.15 -6.87 16.17
N LYS A 16 -2.73 -8.08 16.56
CA LYS A 16 -1.80 -8.90 15.78
C LYS A 16 -2.49 -9.52 14.53
N PRO A 17 -1.81 -9.60 13.37
CA PRO A 17 -2.32 -10.34 12.21
C PRO A 17 -2.57 -11.83 12.53
N PRO A 18 -3.58 -12.48 11.92
CA PRO A 18 -3.90 -13.90 12.14
C PRO A 18 -2.71 -14.83 11.93
N LYS A 19 -1.91 -14.55 10.88
CA LYS A 19 -0.69 -15.30 10.54
C LYS A 19 0.60 -14.54 10.90
N GLY A 20 0.48 -13.49 11.72
CA GLY A 20 1.60 -12.67 12.19
C GLY A 20 2.34 -11.88 11.11
N ILE A 21 1.80 -11.79 9.90
CA ILE A 21 2.43 -11.12 8.75
C ILE A 21 1.44 -10.14 8.13
N ASN A 22 1.95 -8.95 7.79
CA ASN A 22 1.28 -7.99 6.94
C ASN A 22 1.73 -8.20 5.48
N GLU A 23 0.81 -8.09 4.54
CA GLU A 23 1.08 -8.19 3.09
C GLU A 23 0.67 -6.88 2.41
N VAL A 24 1.42 -6.45 1.39
CA VAL A 24 1.05 -5.28 0.59
C VAL A 24 -0.29 -5.53 -0.11
N ILE A 25 -1.20 -4.57 -0.02
CA ILE A 25 -2.52 -4.59 -0.67
C ILE A 25 -2.71 -3.48 -1.69
N GLU A 26 -1.88 -2.43 -1.64
CA GLU A 26 -1.78 -1.41 -2.68
C GLU A 26 -0.34 -0.93 -2.82
N ILE A 27 0.09 -0.70 -4.06
CA ILE A 27 1.30 0.07 -4.37
C ILE A 27 0.87 1.40 -4.97
N GLY A 28 1.02 2.48 -4.21
CA GLY A 28 0.98 3.85 -4.69
C GLY A 28 2.39 4.36 -4.99
N ALA A 29 2.58 5.05 -6.12
CA ALA A 29 3.84 5.69 -6.44
C ALA A 29 3.66 7.00 -7.20
N VAL A 30 4.54 7.96 -6.93
CA VAL A 30 4.64 9.22 -7.66
C VAL A 30 6.06 9.42 -8.16
N LYS A 31 6.20 9.69 -9.46
CA LYS A 31 7.48 10.07 -10.07
C LYS A 31 7.60 11.59 -10.06
N ILE A 32 8.68 12.11 -9.49
CA ILE A 32 8.97 13.55 -9.45
C ILE A 32 10.34 13.86 -10.05
N ASP A 33 10.53 15.08 -10.56
CA ASP A 33 11.86 15.60 -10.90
C ASP A 33 12.57 16.21 -9.67
N GLY A 34 13.79 16.72 -9.87
CA GLY A 34 14.58 17.33 -8.80
C GLY A 34 14.06 18.66 -8.25
N TYR A 35 13.01 19.22 -8.84
CA TYR A 35 12.30 20.38 -8.29
C TYR A 35 11.01 19.98 -7.58
N GLY A 36 10.77 18.67 -7.42
CA GLY A 36 9.54 18.14 -6.82
C GLY A 36 8.33 18.17 -7.75
N LYS A 37 8.50 18.47 -9.05
CA LYS A 37 7.37 18.48 -9.99
C LYS A 37 6.99 17.05 -10.36
N VAL A 38 5.72 16.72 -10.15
CA VAL A 38 5.13 15.44 -10.54
C VAL A 38 5.22 15.23 -12.05
N LYS A 39 5.69 14.06 -12.45
CA LYS A 39 5.83 13.60 -13.84
C LYS A 39 4.89 12.46 -14.16
N ASP A 40 4.61 11.60 -13.19
CA ASP A 40 3.79 10.41 -13.39
C ASP A 40 3.27 9.86 -12.05
N TYR A 41 2.25 9.01 -12.12
CA TYR A 41 1.63 8.34 -10.99
C TYR A 41 1.33 6.88 -11.33
N PHE A 42 1.42 6.02 -10.31
CA PHE A 42 1.08 4.61 -10.41
C PHE A 42 0.25 4.22 -9.18
N SER A 43 -0.85 3.49 -9.39
CA SER A 43 -1.60 2.84 -8.31
C SER A 43 -2.04 1.47 -8.78
N LYS A 44 -1.82 0.46 -7.92
CA LYS A 44 -2.25 -0.91 -8.19
C LYS A 44 -2.63 -1.63 -6.92
N LEU A 45 -3.85 -2.15 -6.88
CA LEU A 45 -4.31 -3.09 -5.86
C LEU A 45 -3.67 -4.47 -6.06
N ILE A 46 -3.32 -5.10 -4.94
CA ILE A 46 -2.68 -6.41 -4.86
C ILE A 46 -3.57 -7.34 -4.04
N LYS A 47 -3.70 -8.58 -4.49
CA LYS A 47 -4.41 -9.62 -3.74
C LYS A 47 -3.42 -10.32 -2.78
N PRO A 48 -3.60 -10.19 -1.46
CA PRO A 48 -2.77 -10.93 -0.50
C PRO A 48 -3.02 -12.43 -0.59
N SER A 49 -1.97 -13.23 -0.36
CA SER A 49 -1.96 -14.68 -0.51
C SER A 49 -2.03 -15.41 0.83
N ILE A 50 -1.40 -14.85 1.87
CA ILE A 50 -1.32 -15.44 3.22
C ILE A 50 -2.60 -15.12 3.99
N ASN A 51 -3.05 -13.86 3.98
CA ASN A 51 -4.29 -13.37 4.58
C ASN A 51 -5.23 -12.80 3.50
N PRO A 52 -5.84 -13.64 2.65
CA PRO A 52 -6.61 -13.19 1.48
C PRO A 52 -7.91 -12.44 1.81
N ARG A 53 -8.32 -12.42 3.09
CA ARG A 53 -9.49 -11.68 3.57
C ARG A 53 -9.03 -10.54 4.49
N LEU A 54 -9.29 -9.31 4.06
CA LEU A 54 -9.00 -8.12 4.86
C LEU A 54 -9.91 -8.06 6.10
N SER A 55 -9.35 -7.61 7.23
CA SER A 55 -10.13 -7.35 8.44
C SER A 55 -11.08 -6.17 8.24
N GLY A 56 -12.16 -6.12 9.03
CA GLY A 56 -13.07 -4.96 9.03
C GLY A 56 -12.36 -3.66 9.43
N PHE A 57 -11.39 -3.75 10.34
CA PHE A 57 -10.52 -2.62 10.71
C PHE A 57 -9.75 -2.11 9.50
N CYS A 58 -9.12 -3.01 8.74
CA CYS A 58 -8.29 -2.60 7.61
C CYS A 58 -9.10 -1.95 6.49
N LYS A 59 -10.22 -2.57 6.10
CA LYS A 59 -11.14 -1.99 5.12
C LYS A 59 -11.61 -0.60 5.51
N LYS A 60 -11.84 -0.35 6.81
CA LYS A 60 -12.24 0.98 7.28
C LYS A 60 -11.09 2.00 7.22
N LEU A 61 -9.86 1.54 7.46
CA LEU A 61 -8.67 2.40 7.51
C LEU A 61 -8.19 2.80 6.11
N THR A 62 -8.20 1.86 5.16
CA THR A 62 -7.63 2.03 3.81
C THR A 62 -8.67 2.39 2.74
N GLY A 63 -9.97 2.29 3.05
CA GLY A 63 -11.07 2.47 2.10
C GLY A 63 -11.51 1.17 1.42
#